data_AF-A0A7J9IAL5-F1
#
_entry.id   AF-A0A7J9IAL5-F1
#
_cell.length_a   1.000
_cell.length_b   1.000
_cell.length_c   1.000
_cell.angle_alpha   90.00
_cell.angle_beta   90.00
_cell.angle_gamma   90.00
#
_symmetry.space_group_name_H-M   'P 1'
#
loop_
_entity.id
_entity.type
_entity.pdbx_description
1 polymer ?
#
loop_
_entity_poly.entity_id
_entity_poly.type
_entity_poly.pdbx_seq_one_letter_code
_entity_poly.pdbx_strand_id
1 'polypeptide(L)'
;MKTISKIGGLHQLLGLHDHCFVAVPRDSIQCLPEANSTNKIGASFETPCGRLLIKPVEYMEMISSTRPELWATLADEVPAWVSDKRNKTSVDRTIKWLDECISLSPASGAVFGAIVGGSSLEERRRCAQEVATRNVSGISMNKTFVCAIKSEH
;
A
#
# COMPACT_ATOMS: atom_id res chain seq x y z
N MET A 1 -4.81 1.56 -17.79
CA MET A 1 -3.35 1.83 -17.72
C MET A 1 -2.50 1.28 -18.88
N LYS A 2 -3.08 0.56 -19.86
CA LYS A 2 -2.32 0.00 -21.00
C LYS A 2 -1.50 1.03 -21.79
N THR A 3 -1.91 2.30 -21.81
CA THR A 3 -1.17 3.38 -22.46
C THR A 3 0.19 3.65 -21.82
N ILE A 4 0.28 3.72 -20.49
CA ILE A 4 1.55 3.98 -19.78
C ILE A 4 2.52 2.81 -19.98
N SER A 5 2.00 1.58 -19.89
CA SER A 5 2.78 0.37 -20.16
C SER A 5 3.33 0.35 -21.59
N LYS A 6 2.53 0.77 -22.60
CA LYS A 6 2.98 0.90 -24.00
C LYS A 6 4.04 1.98 -24.20
N ILE A 7 3.96 3.07 -23.43
CA ILE A 7 4.95 4.15 -23.48
C ILE A 7 6.27 3.69 -22.83
N GLY A 8 6.23 2.77 -21.87
CA GLY A 8 7.41 2.19 -21.23
C GLY A 8 7.50 2.41 -19.72
N GLY A 9 6.46 2.98 -19.10
CA GLY A 9 6.44 3.33 -17.68
C GLY A 9 6.54 4.84 -17.42
N LEU A 10 6.63 5.22 -16.15
CA LEU A 10 6.61 6.63 -15.74
C LEU A 10 7.85 7.41 -16.21
N HIS A 11 9.04 6.82 -16.18
CA HIS A 11 10.26 7.48 -16.65
C HIS A 11 10.13 7.97 -18.09
N GLN A 12 9.63 7.11 -19.00
CA GLN A 12 9.48 7.45 -20.41
C GLN A 12 8.33 8.44 -20.63
N LEU A 13 7.25 8.31 -19.86
CA LEU A 13 6.11 9.23 -19.95
C LEU A 13 6.48 10.65 -19.52
N LEU A 14 7.30 10.79 -18.48
CA LEU A 14 7.65 12.07 -17.87
C LEU A 14 9.02 12.60 -18.33
N GLY A 15 9.81 11.81 -19.07
CA GLY A 15 11.18 12.16 -19.46
C GLY A 15 12.18 12.19 -18.29
N LEU A 16 11.85 11.55 -17.17
CA LEU A 16 12.63 11.56 -15.93
C LEU A 16 13.41 10.24 -15.76
N HIS A 17 14.39 10.03 -16.62
CA HIS A 17 15.12 8.76 -16.69
C HIS A 17 15.98 8.48 -15.45
N ASP A 18 16.56 9.51 -14.84
CA ASP A 18 17.50 9.37 -13.71
C ASP A 18 16.86 9.60 -12.33
N HIS A 19 15.52 9.51 -12.24
CA HIS A 19 14.79 9.77 -10.99
C HIS A 19 14.12 8.50 -10.49
N CYS A 20 14.08 8.34 -9.17
CA CYS A 20 13.36 7.26 -8.53
C CYS A 20 11.89 7.62 -8.31
N PHE A 21 10.99 6.74 -8.73
CA PHE A 21 9.56 6.81 -8.43
C PHE A 21 9.20 5.87 -7.28
N VAL A 22 8.46 6.44 -6.32
CA VAL A 22 7.88 5.70 -5.21
C VAL A 22 6.36 5.76 -5.33
N ALA A 23 5.72 4.60 -5.48
CA ALA A 23 4.27 4.50 -5.56
C ALA A 23 3.65 4.18 -4.20
N VAL A 24 2.81 5.07 -3.72
CA VAL A 24 2.18 4.97 -2.40
C VAL A 24 0.67 5.07 -2.61
N PRO A 25 -0.15 4.13 -2.08
CA PRO A 25 -1.59 4.13 -2.37
C PRO A 25 -2.32 5.38 -1.86
N ARG A 26 -1.79 6.04 -0.84
CA ARG A 26 -2.43 7.19 -0.19
C ARG A 26 -1.71 8.48 -0.50
N ASP A 27 -2.49 9.50 -0.81
CA ASP A 27 -2.01 10.88 -0.83
C ASP A 27 -1.81 11.37 0.61
N SER A 28 -0.60 11.85 0.90
CA SER A 28 -0.24 12.43 2.21
C SER A 28 -0.77 13.85 2.39
N ILE A 29 -1.17 14.51 1.31
CA ILE A 29 -1.63 15.90 1.29
C ILE A 29 -3.13 16.00 1.60
N GLN A 30 -3.92 15.01 1.16
CA GLN A 30 -5.36 14.96 1.39
C GLN A 30 -5.72 14.08 2.59
N CYS A 31 -5.87 14.71 3.76
CA CYS A 31 -6.61 14.15 4.88
C CYS A 31 -8.12 14.20 4.59
N LEU A 32 -8.60 13.40 3.63
CA LEU A 32 -10.04 13.30 3.40
C LEU A 32 -10.69 12.49 4.55
N PRO A 33 -11.85 12.94 5.06
CA PRO A 33 -12.45 12.34 6.24
C PRO A 33 -12.98 10.93 5.96
N GLU A 34 -12.64 10.05 6.89
CA GLU A 34 -13.35 8.83 7.30
C GLU A 34 -13.43 7.62 6.35
N ALA A 35 -12.67 6.60 6.75
CA ALA A 35 -12.72 5.22 6.29
C ALA A 35 -14.04 4.52 6.67
N ASN A 36 -15.18 4.99 6.17
CA ASN A 36 -16.48 4.44 6.55
C ASN A 36 -16.88 3.17 5.77
N SER A 37 -16.11 2.72 4.75
CA SER A 37 -16.48 1.46 4.09
C SER A 37 -15.35 0.76 3.33
N THR A 38 -14.15 0.65 3.89
CA THR A 38 -13.24 -0.37 3.35
C THR A 38 -13.92 -1.73 3.46
N ASN A 39 -14.15 -2.39 2.33
CA ASN A 39 -14.87 -3.66 2.25
C ASN A 39 -13.85 -4.81 2.17
N LYS A 40 -14.28 -6.06 2.37
CA LYS A 40 -13.37 -7.23 2.31
C LYS A 40 -12.63 -7.40 0.97
N ILE A 41 -13.09 -6.69 -0.08
CA ILE A 41 -12.71 -6.92 -1.48
C ILE A 41 -11.60 -5.96 -1.94
N GLY A 42 -11.45 -4.78 -1.33
CA GLY A 42 -10.45 -3.80 -1.75
C GLY A 42 -10.39 -2.56 -0.86
N ALA A 43 -9.32 -1.78 -1.05
CA ALA A 43 -9.08 -0.52 -0.35
C ALA A 43 -9.94 0.59 -0.95
N SER A 44 -10.51 1.45 -0.11
CA SER A 44 -11.31 2.59 -0.55
C SER A 44 -10.55 3.88 -0.38
N PHE A 45 -10.59 4.70 -1.41
CA PHE A 45 -9.92 5.99 -1.49
C PHE A 45 -10.95 7.05 -1.80
N GLU A 46 -10.93 8.14 -1.02
CA GLU A 46 -11.66 9.34 -1.37
C GLU A 46 -10.86 10.12 -2.41
N THR A 47 -11.53 10.59 -3.46
CA THR A 47 -10.93 11.40 -4.52
C THR A 47 -11.81 12.64 -4.77
N PRO A 48 -11.31 13.70 -5.41
CA PRO A 48 -12.14 14.83 -5.81
C PRO A 48 -13.35 14.45 -6.67
N CYS A 49 -13.29 13.30 -7.36
CA CYS A 49 -14.37 12.76 -8.20
C CYS A 49 -15.27 11.76 -7.45
N GLY A 50 -15.18 11.72 -6.12
CA GLY A 50 -15.90 10.77 -5.27
C GLY A 50 -15.05 9.57 -4.89
N ARG A 51 -15.71 8.51 -4.48
CA ARG A 51 -15.05 7.37 -3.84
C ARG A 51 -14.66 6.29 -4.82
N LEU A 52 -13.41 5.84 -4.73
CA LEU A 52 -12.84 4.80 -5.57
C LEU A 52 -12.47 3.57 -4.74
N LEU A 53 -13.00 2.40 -5.12
CA LEU A 53 -12.59 1.11 -4.57
C LEU A 53 -11.52 0.51 -5.49
N ILE A 54 -10.38 0.13 -4.92
CA ILE A 54 -9.28 -0.50 -5.65
C ILE A 54 -8.96 -1.85 -5.01
N LYS A 55 -9.05 -2.91 -5.81
CA LYS A 55 -8.67 -4.28 -5.42
C LYS A 55 -7.15 -4.47 -5.56
N PRO A 56 -6.55 -5.43 -4.84
CA PRO A 56 -5.14 -5.77 -5.00
C PRO A 56 -4.74 -6.02 -6.47
N VAL A 57 -5.55 -6.76 -7.23
CA VAL A 57 -5.29 -7.01 -8.65
C VAL A 57 -5.26 -5.72 -9.49
N GLU A 58 -6.21 -4.82 -9.29
CA GLU A 58 -6.28 -3.54 -10.01
C GLU A 58 -5.10 -2.65 -9.63
N TYR A 59 -4.71 -2.64 -8.35
CA TYR A 59 -3.53 -1.94 -7.88
C TYR A 59 -2.24 -2.47 -8.52
N MET A 60 -2.07 -3.78 -8.57
CA MET A 60 -0.89 -4.41 -9.14
C MET A 60 -0.79 -4.25 -10.66
N GLU A 61 -1.91 -4.17 -11.38
CA GLU A 61 -1.93 -3.75 -12.78
C GLU A 61 -1.39 -2.33 -12.96
N MET A 62 -1.69 -1.43 -12.03
CA MET A 62 -1.16 -0.07 -12.05
C MET A 62 0.35 -0.06 -11.82
N ILE A 63 0.82 -0.73 -10.75
CA ILE A 63 2.25 -0.84 -10.42
C ILE A 63 3.05 -1.44 -11.57
N SER A 64 2.55 -2.51 -12.18
CA SER A 64 3.20 -3.16 -13.33
C SER A 64 3.25 -2.26 -14.56
N SER A 65 2.27 -1.37 -14.72
CA SER A 65 2.22 -0.43 -15.85
C SER A 65 3.14 0.79 -15.64
N THR A 66 3.24 1.28 -14.41
CA THR A 66 4.02 2.47 -14.06
C THR A 66 5.49 2.18 -13.79
N ARG A 67 5.80 0.96 -13.34
CA ARG A 67 7.15 0.45 -13.04
C ARG A 67 7.96 1.34 -12.08
N PRO A 68 7.45 1.64 -10.88
CA PRO A 68 8.22 2.39 -9.89
C PRO A 68 9.36 1.54 -9.30
N GLU A 69 10.44 2.18 -8.85
CA GLU A 69 11.52 1.50 -8.13
C GLU A 69 11.06 0.98 -6.77
N LEU A 70 10.14 1.67 -6.09
CA LEU A 70 9.60 1.26 -4.79
C LEU A 70 8.08 1.43 -4.76
N TRP A 71 7.39 0.55 -4.06
CA TRP A 71 5.94 0.68 -3.87
C TRP A 71 5.46 0.05 -2.57
N ALA A 72 4.44 0.67 -1.98
CA ALA A 72 3.84 0.20 -0.73
C ALA A 72 2.52 -0.54 -0.98
N THR A 73 2.28 -1.67 -0.31
CA THR A 73 1.06 -2.45 -0.50
C THR A 73 -0.19 -1.72 -0.01
N LEU A 74 -1.35 -2.11 -0.54
CA LEU A 74 -2.65 -1.63 -0.04
C LEU A 74 -2.82 -1.92 1.46
N ALA A 75 -3.45 -0.99 2.17
CA ALA A 75 -3.70 -1.09 3.61
C ALA A 75 -5.13 -0.67 3.97
N ASP A 76 -5.75 -1.38 4.91
CA ASP A 76 -7.01 -0.96 5.52
C ASP A 76 -6.71 -0.09 6.73
N GLU A 77 -6.48 1.20 6.47
CA GLU A 77 -6.25 2.19 7.50
C GLU A 77 -7.56 2.61 8.17
N VAL A 78 -7.48 2.81 9.49
CA VAL A 78 -8.62 3.18 10.32
C VAL A 78 -8.25 4.33 11.24
N PRO A 79 -9.21 5.23 11.56
CA PRO A 79 -9.01 6.26 12.58
C PRO A 79 -8.66 5.67 13.95
N ALA A 80 -8.01 6.46 14.81
CA ALA A 80 -7.56 6.00 16.13
C ALA A 80 -8.73 5.67 17.10
N TRP A 81 -9.94 6.13 16.81
CA TRP A 81 -11.14 5.99 17.65
C TRP A 81 -12.06 4.84 17.20
N VAL A 82 -11.64 3.97 16.28
CA VAL A 82 -12.44 2.78 15.93
C VAL A 82 -12.41 1.74 17.05
N SER A 83 -13.40 0.85 17.06
CA SER A 83 -13.42 -0.29 17.99
C SER A 83 -12.26 -1.25 17.75
N ASP A 84 -11.83 -1.95 18.80
CA ASP A 84 -10.77 -2.98 18.71
C ASP A 84 -11.09 -4.03 17.65
N LYS A 85 -12.36 -4.44 17.55
CA LYS A 85 -12.83 -5.37 16.51
C LYS A 85 -12.59 -4.83 15.10
N ARG A 86 -12.86 -3.54 14.86
CA ARG A 86 -12.65 -2.90 13.55
C ARG A 86 -11.16 -2.76 13.23
N ASN A 87 -10.35 -2.46 14.24
CA ASN A 87 -8.90 -2.36 14.14
C ASN A 87 -8.26 -3.72 13.80
N LYS A 88 -8.62 -4.78 14.51
CA LYS A 88 -8.17 -6.15 14.23
C LYS A 88 -8.52 -6.59 12.80
N THR A 89 -9.75 -6.30 12.37
CA THR A 89 -10.20 -6.57 10.99
C THR A 89 -9.36 -5.82 9.95
N SER A 90 -8.91 -4.61 10.29
CA SER A 90 -8.10 -3.77 9.40
C SER A 90 -6.70 -4.37 9.20
N VAL A 91 -6.08 -4.87 10.26
CA VAL A 91 -4.83 -5.62 10.19
C VAL A 91 -4.99 -6.89 9.37
N ASP A 92 -6.04 -7.69 9.62
CA ASP A 92 -6.27 -8.96 8.92
C ASP A 92 -6.44 -8.76 7.40
N ARG A 93 -7.15 -7.69 6.99
CA ARG A 93 -7.29 -7.32 5.58
C ARG A 93 -5.99 -6.84 4.96
N THR A 94 -5.21 -6.05 5.70
CA THR A 94 -3.92 -5.54 5.23
C THR A 94 -2.95 -6.68 4.96
N ILE A 95 -2.88 -7.68 5.85
CA ILE A 95 -2.05 -8.87 5.65
C ILE A 95 -2.54 -9.68 4.44
N LYS A 96 -3.85 -9.88 4.30
CA LYS A 96 -4.42 -10.57 3.14
C LYS A 96 -4.06 -9.89 1.82
N TRP A 97 -4.18 -8.57 1.78
CA TRP A 97 -3.86 -7.81 0.56
C TRP A 97 -2.36 -7.76 0.29
N LEU A 98 -1.51 -7.77 1.33
CA LEU A 98 -0.07 -7.95 1.17
C LEU A 98 0.22 -9.28 0.46
N ASP A 99 -0.36 -10.38 0.93
CA ASP A 99 -0.15 -11.71 0.34
C ASP A 99 -0.64 -11.74 -1.13
N GLU A 100 -1.79 -11.11 -1.42
CA GLU A 100 -2.28 -10.95 -2.80
C GLU A 100 -1.33 -10.10 -3.66
N CYS A 101 -0.84 -8.96 -3.17
CA CYS A 101 0.08 -8.09 -3.90
C CYS A 101 1.42 -8.77 -4.20
N ILE A 102 1.98 -9.52 -3.23
CA ILE A 102 3.22 -10.28 -3.42
C ILE A 102 3.02 -11.35 -4.50
N SER A 103 1.89 -12.07 -4.48
CA SER A 103 1.60 -13.11 -5.48
C SER A 103 1.48 -12.55 -6.91
N LEU A 104 1.15 -11.27 -7.04
CA LEU A 104 0.99 -10.54 -8.30
C LEU A 104 2.16 -9.59 -8.59
N SER A 105 3.21 -9.60 -7.77
CA SER A 105 4.32 -8.66 -7.85
C SER A 105 5.03 -8.77 -9.20
N PRO A 106 5.32 -7.64 -9.88
CA PRO A 106 6.24 -7.67 -11.01
C PRO A 106 7.64 -8.09 -10.54
N ALA A 107 8.46 -8.55 -11.48
CA ALA A 107 9.85 -8.94 -11.20
C ALA A 107 10.76 -7.77 -10.78
N SER A 108 10.32 -6.53 -11.00
CA SER A 108 11.07 -5.30 -10.72
C SER A 108 10.35 -4.41 -9.71
N GLY A 109 11.11 -3.75 -8.85
CA GLY A 109 10.61 -2.81 -7.85
C GLY A 109 10.55 -3.40 -6.44
N ALA A 110 11.03 -2.65 -5.46
CA ALA A 110 11.09 -3.05 -4.06
C ALA A 110 9.71 -2.93 -3.40
N VAL A 111 9.26 -4.01 -2.76
CA VAL A 111 7.94 -4.09 -2.13
C VAL A 111 8.01 -3.68 -0.67
N PHE A 112 7.15 -2.76 -0.26
CA PHE A 112 7.03 -2.30 1.12
C PHE A 112 5.69 -2.72 1.71
N GLY A 113 5.72 -3.52 2.77
CA GLY A 113 4.51 -3.92 3.48
C GLY A 113 4.00 -2.80 4.39
N ALA A 114 2.72 -2.47 4.30
CA ALA A 114 2.13 -1.44 5.15
C ALA A 114 1.83 -1.97 6.57
N ILE A 115 2.19 -1.17 7.59
CA ILE A 115 1.88 -1.46 9.00
C ILE A 115 0.66 -0.65 9.43
N VAL A 116 -0.39 -1.35 9.87
CA VAL A 116 -1.60 -0.77 10.48
C VAL A 116 -1.78 -1.27 11.92
N GLY A 117 -2.90 -0.94 12.57
CA GLY A 117 -3.17 -1.27 13.98
C GLY A 117 -3.56 -0.07 14.84
N GLY A 118 -3.73 1.12 14.23
CA GLY A 118 -4.26 2.31 14.89
C GLY A 118 -3.47 2.70 16.15
N SER A 119 -4.19 2.99 17.24
CA SER A 119 -3.62 3.32 18.55
C SER A 119 -3.17 2.09 19.35
N SER A 120 -3.61 0.87 18.97
CA SER A 120 -3.26 -0.37 19.67
C SER A 120 -1.81 -0.76 19.38
N LEU A 121 -1.00 -0.86 20.44
CA LEU A 121 0.38 -1.33 20.33
C LEU A 121 0.44 -2.81 19.93
N GLU A 122 -0.46 -3.61 20.47
CA GLU A 122 -0.52 -5.06 20.20
C GLU A 122 -0.88 -5.34 18.74
N GLU A 123 -1.86 -4.63 18.18
CA GLU A 123 -2.23 -4.80 16.77
C GLU A 123 -1.13 -4.29 15.82
N ARG A 124 -0.41 -3.21 16.19
CA ARG A 124 0.76 -2.74 15.43
C ARG A 124 1.90 -3.77 15.45
N ARG A 125 2.21 -4.35 16.61
CA ARG A 125 3.21 -5.41 16.74
C ARG A 125 2.83 -6.65 15.93
N ARG A 126 1.58 -7.09 16.04
CA ARG A 126 1.05 -8.22 15.27
C ARG A 126 1.17 -7.99 13.77
N CYS A 127 0.75 -6.82 13.30
CA CYS A 127 0.87 -6.45 11.89
C CYS A 127 2.35 -6.47 11.44
N ALA A 128 3.24 -5.84 12.20
CA ALA A 128 4.67 -5.80 11.89
C ALA A 128 5.32 -7.19 11.84
N GLN A 129 4.98 -8.07 12.78
CA GLN A 129 5.48 -9.45 12.80
C GLN A 129 5.01 -10.22 11.57
N GLU A 130 3.72 -10.16 11.25
CA GLU A 130 3.18 -10.84 10.07
C GLU A 130 3.84 -10.31 8.80
N VAL A 131 3.92 -9.00 8.61
CA VAL A 131 4.58 -8.38 7.45
C VAL A 131 6.06 -8.79 7.37
N ALA A 132 6.78 -8.82 8.49
CA ALA A 132 8.19 -9.20 8.54
C ALA A 132 8.43 -10.67 8.14
N THR A 133 7.44 -11.56 8.22
CA THR A 133 7.57 -12.94 7.73
C THR A 133 7.40 -13.08 6.21
N ARG A 134 6.91 -12.03 5.53
CA ARG A 134 6.72 -12.03 4.07
C ARG A 134 7.97 -11.54 3.33
N ASN A 135 8.03 -11.85 2.04
CA ASN A 135 9.09 -11.40 1.13
C ASN A 135 8.90 -9.93 0.72
N VAL A 136 9.13 -9.03 1.67
CA VAL A 136 9.11 -7.58 1.46
C VAL A 136 10.51 -7.00 1.67
N SER A 137 10.85 -5.97 0.89
CA SER A 137 12.12 -5.24 0.99
C SER A 137 12.15 -4.28 2.18
N GLY A 138 10.97 -3.94 2.72
CA GLY A 138 10.86 -3.14 3.93
C GLY A 138 9.42 -2.91 4.36
N ILE A 139 9.25 -1.99 5.30
CA ILE A 139 7.94 -1.64 5.87
C ILE A 139 7.63 -0.15 5.71
N SER A 140 6.36 0.16 5.53
CA SER A 140 5.83 1.53 5.49
C SER A 140 4.91 1.79 6.69
N MET A 141 5.15 2.90 7.40
CA MET A 141 4.32 3.34 8.52
C MET A 141 3.49 4.57 8.14
N ASN A 142 2.20 4.54 8.48
CA ASN A 142 1.29 5.62 8.11
C ASN A 142 1.32 6.76 9.16
N LYS A 143 1.52 8.00 8.65
CA LYS A 143 1.65 9.34 9.29
C LYS A 143 3.04 9.99 9.26
N THR A 144 4.08 9.22 9.02
CA THR A 144 5.41 9.74 8.67
C THR A 144 6.01 8.67 7.80
N PHE A 145 6.41 8.99 6.57
CA PHE A 145 7.08 8.04 5.67
C PHE A 145 8.41 7.62 6.32
N VAL A 146 8.36 6.68 7.25
CA VAL A 146 9.51 6.02 7.82
C VAL A 146 9.62 4.70 7.09
N CYS A 147 10.42 4.72 6.05
CA CYS A 147 10.82 3.56 5.28
C CYS A 147 11.91 2.85 6.09
N ALA A 148 11.59 1.71 6.70
CA ALA A 148 12.61 0.86 7.32
C ALA A 148 12.93 -0.28 6.34
N ILE A 149 14.14 -0.27 5.82
CA ILE A 149 14.66 -1.33 4.94
C ILE A 149 14.94 -2.55 5.82
N LYS A 150 14.40 -3.70 5.45
CA LYS A 150 14.66 -4.95 6.16
C LYS A 150 16.07 -5.40 5.80
N SER A 151 17.00 -5.40 6.76
CA SER A 151 18.33 -5.99 6.57
C SER A 151 18.18 -7.49 6.45
N GLU A 152 18.75 -8.07 5.40
CA GLU A 152 18.97 -9.52 5.33
C GLU A 152 20.08 -9.87 6.34
N HIS A 153 19.86 -10.89 7.15
CA HIS A 153 20.85 -11.52 8.03
C HIS A 153 21.03 -12.96 7.59
#